data_AF-A0A9J6GS45-F1
#
_entry.id   AF-A0A9J6GS45-F1
#
_cell.length_a   1.000
_cell.length_b   1.000
_cell.length_c   1.000
_cell.angle_alpha   90.00
_cell.angle_beta   90.00
_cell.angle_gamma   90.00
#
_symmetry.space_group_name_H-M   'P 1'
#
loop_
_entity.id
_entity.type
_entity.pdbx_description
1 polymer ?
#
loop_
_entity_poly.entity_id
_entity_poly.type
_entity_poly.pdbx_seq_one_letter_code
_entity_poly.pdbx_strand_id
1 'polypeptide(L)'
;MGGLRKTRRLDELTIRGWAFEYPGAGSFSDMLRTTRSLTKVTFEVLTPESRCYLMMELRRGLIHNYTVLKASVFEHPEEEKSVFETHEYLRRNQSLLMQALRFIVPPASTAKNAAAAFEKVQGSRALVKEVSRLAGLSEAEAAELVTCRRRYLDINYLAIAGVVKEKVECHRTEAGHSAVQFDQISMDCWLQIRRYLSIEDILDDPWTPNTRSLKRKLMF
;
A
#
# COMPACT_ATOMS: atom_id res chain seq x y z
N MET A 1 2.44 19.90 -15.48
CA MET A 1 2.03 18.81 -14.56
C MET A 1 1.87 19.19 -13.08
N GLY A 2 2.36 20.35 -12.60
CA GLY A 2 2.28 20.73 -11.17
C GLY A 2 0.86 20.82 -10.59
N GLY A 3 -0.16 21.13 -11.39
CA GLY A 3 -1.56 21.19 -10.95
C GLY A 3 -2.15 19.83 -10.56
N LEU A 4 -1.75 18.74 -11.23
CA LEU A 4 -2.28 17.39 -10.98
C LEU A 4 -1.70 16.74 -9.71
N ARG A 5 -0.57 17.25 -9.19
CA ARG A 5 -0.03 16.77 -7.89
C ARG A 5 -0.94 17.13 -6.71
N LYS A 6 -1.81 18.14 -6.85
CA LYS A 6 -2.69 18.62 -5.77
C LYS A 6 -4.11 18.05 -5.83
N THR A 7 -4.47 17.33 -6.90
CA THR A 7 -5.84 16.84 -7.07
C THR A 7 -6.06 15.57 -6.25
N ARG A 8 -6.83 15.67 -5.15
CA ARG A 8 -7.18 14.54 -4.27
C ARG A 8 -8.26 13.60 -4.84
N ARG A 9 -8.88 13.94 -5.98
CA ARG A 9 -10.10 13.26 -6.49
C ARG A 9 -9.96 12.60 -7.86
N LEU A 10 -8.76 12.59 -8.45
CA LEU A 10 -8.58 12.02 -9.77
C LEU A 10 -8.36 10.50 -9.65
N ASP A 11 -9.37 9.72 -10.03
CA ASP A 11 -9.33 8.24 -10.03
C ASP A 11 -8.75 7.68 -11.33
N GLU A 12 -9.01 8.37 -12.45
CA GLU A 12 -8.55 7.99 -13.79
C GLU A 12 -7.90 9.18 -14.49
N LEU A 13 -6.75 8.95 -15.15
CA LEU A 13 -6.07 9.94 -15.97
C LEU A 13 -5.97 9.40 -17.39
N THR A 14 -6.56 10.12 -18.35
CA THR A 14 -6.39 9.86 -19.77
C THR A 14 -5.68 11.03 -20.41
N ILE A 15 -4.57 10.76 -21.10
CA ILE A 15 -3.83 11.77 -21.83
C ILE A 15 -3.69 11.30 -23.29
N ARG A 16 -4.10 12.17 -24.22
CA ARG A 16 -4.10 11.91 -25.66
C ARG A 16 -3.21 12.89 -26.40
N GLY A 17 -2.65 12.45 -27.52
CA GLY A 17 -1.86 13.29 -28.41
C GLY A 17 -0.60 13.84 -27.74
N TRP A 18 -0.05 13.11 -26.77
CA TRP A 18 1.04 13.65 -25.97
C TRP A 18 2.39 13.35 -26.61
N ALA A 19 3.06 14.42 -27.05
CA ALA A 19 4.46 14.38 -27.48
C ALA A 19 5.37 14.65 -26.27
N PHE A 20 6.23 13.69 -25.92
CA PHE A 20 7.26 13.89 -24.90
C PHE A 20 8.49 14.53 -25.54
N GLU A 21 8.75 15.78 -25.20
CA GLU A 21 10.06 16.40 -25.38
C GLU A 21 10.85 16.29 -24.05
N TYR A 22 12.08 15.77 -24.09
CA TYR A 22 12.96 15.73 -22.93
C TYR A 22 13.37 17.18 -22.60
N PRO A 23 12.88 17.80 -21.51
CA PRO A 23 13.10 17.39 -20.11
C PRO A 23 11.82 17.31 -19.23
N GLY A 24 10.62 17.29 -19.82
CA GLY A 24 9.34 17.34 -19.07
C GLY A 24 8.94 16.05 -18.34
N ALA A 25 9.64 14.93 -18.60
CA ALA A 25 9.23 13.56 -18.25
C ALA A 25 9.34 13.22 -16.75
N GLY A 26 10.37 13.71 -16.05
CA GLY A 26 10.53 13.48 -14.61
C GLY A 26 9.36 14.03 -13.77
N SER A 27 8.65 15.03 -14.29
CA SER A 27 7.48 15.58 -13.60
C SER A 27 6.33 14.58 -13.45
N PHE A 28 6.24 13.59 -14.35
CA PHE A 28 5.20 12.56 -14.36
C PHE A 28 5.47 11.44 -13.36
N SER A 29 6.68 10.88 -13.32
CA SER A 29 7.02 9.82 -12.36
C SER A 29 6.87 10.31 -10.92
N ASP A 30 7.32 11.52 -10.61
CA ASP A 30 7.09 12.16 -9.32
C ASP A 30 5.61 12.36 -8.99
N MET A 31 4.79 12.73 -9.98
CA MET A 31 3.35 12.86 -9.79
C MET A 31 2.75 11.50 -9.43
N LEU A 32 3.13 10.43 -10.13
CA LEU A 32 2.70 9.08 -9.78
C LEU A 32 3.16 8.66 -8.39
N ARG A 33 4.39 8.99 -7.98
CA ARG A 33 4.90 8.66 -6.64
C ARG A 33 4.08 9.29 -5.52
N THR A 34 3.59 10.50 -5.74
CA THR A 34 2.89 11.30 -4.72
C THR A 34 1.38 11.13 -4.73
N THR A 35 0.79 10.87 -5.89
CA THR A 35 -0.66 10.69 -6.02
C THR A 35 -1.10 9.33 -5.47
N ARG A 36 -2.10 9.34 -4.57
CA ARG A 36 -2.71 8.12 -4.01
C ARG A 36 -4.16 7.88 -4.46
N SER A 37 -4.79 8.85 -5.12
CA SER A 37 -6.16 8.71 -5.62
C SER A 37 -6.24 7.96 -6.95
N LEU A 38 -5.16 7.99 -7.74
CA LEU A 38 -5.15 7.47 -9.10
C LEU A 38 -5.13 5.94 -9.11
N THR A 39 -6.06 5.36 -9.88
CA THR A 39 -6.28 3.92 -10.01
C THR A 39 -6.07 3.43 -11.44
N LYS A 40 -6.25 4.31 -12.42
CA LYS A 40 -6.07 3.99 -13.84
C LYS A 40 -5.39 5.12 -14.58
N VAL A 41 -4.46 4.74 -15.46
CA VAL A 41 -3.79 5.65 -16.40
C VAL A 41 -3.92 5.14 -17.82
N THR A 42 -4.17 6.04 -18.75
CA THR A 42 -4.31 5.73 -20.17
C THR A 42 -3.59 6.78 -21.00
N PHE A 43 -2.76 6.32 -21.92
CA PHE A 43 -1.95 7.15 -22.79
C PHE A 43 -2.16 6.77 -24.24
N GLU A 44 -2.35 7.79 -25.07
CA GLU A 44 -2.30 7.71 -26.52
C GLU A 44 -1.14 8.61 -26.97
N VAL A 45 -0.08 7.95 -27.41
CA VAL A 45 1.21 8.57 -27.78
C VAL A 45 1.29 8.69 -29.29
N LEU A 46 1.92 9.75 -29.79
CA LEU A 46 1.97 10.05 -31.22
C LEU A 46 3.19 9.46 -31.94
N THR A 47 4.23 9.06 -31.18
CA THR A 47 5.54 8.66 -31.73
C THR A 47 6.14 7.51 -30.90
N PRO A 48 6.89 6.58 -31.49
CA PRO A 48 7.63 5.53 -30.76
C PRO A 48 8.57 6.08 -29.68
N GLU A 49 9.27 7.18 -29.93
CA GLU A 49 10.23 7.79 -28.99
C GLU A 49 9.51 8.28 -27.72
N SER A 50 8.40 9.00 -27.89
CA SER A 50 7.54 9.43 -26.77
C SER A 50 7.05 8.25 -25.92
N ARG A 51 6.79 7.10 -26.55
CA ARG A 51 6.39 5.87 -25.85
C ARG A 51 7.50 5.36 -24.95
N CYS A 52 8.74 5.27 -25.45
CA CYS A 52 9.88 4.79 -24.67
C CYS A 52 10.09 5.66 -23.42
N TYR A 53 10.04 6.99 -23.58
CA TYR A 53 10.14 7.92 -22.45
C TYR A 53 9.00 7.76 -21.44
N LEU A 54 7.75 7.67 -21.93
CA LEU A 54 6.59 7.45 -21.08
C LEU A 54 6.71 6.13 -20.29
N MET A 55 7.11 5.05 -20.94
CA MET A 55 7.26 3.74 -20.28
C MET A 55 8.35 3.76 -19.21
N MET A 56 9.47 4.43 -19.47
CA MET A 56 10.53 4.62 -18.48
C MET A 56 10.03 5.40 -17.26
N GLU A 57 9.29 6.49 -17.47
CA GLU A 57 8.76 7.31 -16.37
C GLU A 57 7.60 6.63 -15.63
N LEU A 58 6.74 5.91 -16.34
CA LEU A 58 5.67 5.11 -15.75
C LEU A 58 6.25 4.07 -14.80
N ARG A 59 7.27 3.34 -15.24
CA ARG A 59 8.03 2.39 -14.41
C ARG A 59 8.63 3.08 -13.17
N ARG A 60 9.33 4.21 -13.36
CA ARG A 60 9.93 4.99 -12.26
C ARG A 60 8.92 5.53 -11.26
N GLY A 61 7.68 5.77 -11.69
CA GLY A 61 6.56 6.16 -10.84
C GLY A 61 5.94 4.98 -10.10
N LEU A 62 5.63 3.90 -10.82
CA LEU A 62 4.92 2.73 -10.32
C LEU A 62 5.70 1.93 -9.27
N ILE A 63 7.03 1.97 -9.29
CA ILE A 63 7.85 1.30 -8.27
C ILE A 63 7.44 1.70 -6.84
N HIS A 64 7.05 2.96 -6.61
CA HIS A 64 6.60 3.48 -5.31
C HIS A 64 5.10 3.85 -5.26
N ASN A 65 4.35 3.57 -6.33
CA ASN A 65 2.91 3.75 -6.36
C ASN A 65 2.21 2.39 -6.25
N TYR A 66 1.38 2.25 -5.22
CA TYR A 66 0.62 1.02 -4.95
C TYR A 66 -0.87 1.15 -5.29
N THR A 67 -1.32 2.32 -5.79
CA THR A 67 -2.74 2.65 -5.97
C THR A 67 -3.20 2.51 -7.42
N VAL A 68 -2.28 2.65 -8.39
CA VAL A 68 -2.56 2.42 -9.82
C VAL A 68 -2.67 0.92 -10.08
N LEU A 69 -3.82 0.50 -10.59
CA LEU A 69 -4.18 -0.89 -10.85
C LEU A 69 -4.22 -1.21 -12.34
N LYS A 70 -4.40 -0.19 -13.19
CA LYS A 70 -4.47 -0.34 -14.65
C LYS A 70 -3.63 0.73 -15.33
N ALA A 71 -2.79 0.32 -16.28
CA ALA A 71 -2.11 1.21 -17.19
C ALA A 71 -2.28 0.70 -18.62
N SER A 72 -2.58 1.60 -19.54
CA SER A 72 -2.68 1.29 -20.96
C SER A 72 -1.95 2.36 -21.76
N VAL A 73 -1.05 1.93 -22.63
CA VAL A 73 -0.36 2.79 -23.59
C VAL A 73 -0.69 2.24 -24.96
N PHE A 74 -1.46 3.00 -25.74
CA PHE A 74 -1.88 2.59 -27.07
C PHE A 74 -0.79 2.95 -28.10
N GLU A 75 -0.67 2.11 -29.14
CA GLU A 75 0.24 2.15 -30.30
C GLU A 75 1.58 1.36 -30.24
N HIS A 76 1.76 0.59 -31.33
CA HIS A 76 2.80 -0.38 -31.72
C HIS A 76 3.03 -1.64 -30.85
N PRO A 77 2.91 -2.85 -31.43
CA PRO A 77 3.16 -4.11 -30.73
C PRO A 77 4.64 -4.48 -30.82
N GLU A 78 5.45 -4.09 -29.83
CA GLU A 78 6.72 -4.78 -29.58
C GLU A 78 6.87 -5.01 -28.07
N GLU A 79 7.20 -6.24 -27.71
CA GLU A 79 7.37 -6.73 -26.34
C GLU A 79 8.66 -6.18 -25.73
N GLU A 80 8.58 -4.92 -25.30
CA GLU A 80 9.68 -4.24 -24.65
C GLU A 80 9.72 -4.59 -23.16
N LYS A 81 10.92 -4.84 -22.61
CA LYS A 81 11.16 -5.13 -21.18
C LYS A 81 10.42 -4.17 -20.23
N SER A 82 10.32 -2.89 -20.60
CA SER A 82 9.61 -1.85 -19.85
C SER A 82 8.10 -2.11 -19.71
N VAL A 83 7.47 -2.72 -20.72
CA VAL A 83 6.06 -3.12 -20.69
C VAL A 83 5.86 -4.26 -19.69
N PHE A 84 6.72 -5.27 -19.74
CA PHE A 84 6.69 -6.40 -18.81
C PHE A 84 6.83 -5.93 -17.34
N GLU A 85 7.84 -5.10 -17.06
CA GLU A 85 8.06 -4.57 -15.70
C GLU A 85 6.89 -3.72 -15.21
N THR A 86 6.27 -2.94 -16.10
CA THR A 86 5.05 -2.19 -15.79
C THR A 86 3.92 -3.14 -15.37
N HIS A 87 3.69 -4.23 -16.11
CA HIS A 87 2.69 -5.24 -15.76
C HIS A 87 3.00 -5.94 -14.42
N GLU A 88 4.26 -6.19 -14.10
CA GLU A 88 4.65 -6.73 -12.79
C GLU A 88 4.26 -5.79 -11.64
N TYR A 89 4.50 -4.47 -11.79
CA TYR A 89 4.08 -3.50 -10.76
C TYR A 89 2.56 -3.42 -10.62
N LEU A 90 1.81 -3.48 -11.71
CA LEU A 90 0.34 -3.51 -11.65
C LEU A 90 -0.18 -4.79 -10.97
N ARG A 91 0.40 -5.95 -11.29
CA ARG A 91 0.08 -7.23 -10.64
C ARG A 91 0.38 -7.19 -9.15
N ARG A 92 1.54 -6.64 -8.76
CA ARG A 92 1.89 -6.39 -7.35
C ARG A 92 0.82 -5.54 -6.66
N ASN A 93 0.42 -4.42 -7.27
CA ASN A 93 -0.56 -3.50 -6.69
C ASN A 93 -1.93 -4.18 -6.50
N GLN A 94 -2.36 -4.97 -7.49
CA GLN A 94 -3.60 -5.74 -7.38
C GLN A 94 -3.51 -6.82 -6.30
N SER A 95 -2.38 -7.51 -6.18
CA SER A 95 -2.14 -8.48 -5.09
C SER A 95 -2.19 -7.81 -3.72
N LEU A 96 -1.56 -6.64 -3.56
CA LEU A 96 -1.62 -5.85 -2.34
C LEU A 96 -3.06 -5.43 -2.00
N LEU A 97 -3.83 -4.98 -2.99
CA LEU A 97 -5.24 -4.65 -2.80
C LEU A 97 -6.02 -5.86 -2.27
N MET A 98 -5.87 -7.04 -2.89
CA MET A 98 -6.54 -8.26 -2.46
C MET A 98 -6.12 -8.70 -1.04
N GLN A 99 -4.84 -8.55 -0.70
CA GLN A 99 -4.35 -8.84 0.65
C GLN A 99 -4.87 -7.84 1.69
N ALA A 100 -4.94 -6.56 1.36
CA ALA A 100 -5.50 -5.53 2.22
C ALA A 100 -6.99 -5.79 2.51
N LEU A 101 -7.76 -6.25 1.52
CA LEU A 101 -9.16 -6.61 1.73
C LEU A 101 -9.34 -7.70 2.77
N ARG A 102 -8.41 -8.68 2.84
CA ARG A 102 -8.43 -9.72 3.88
C ARG A 102 -8.24 -9.16 5.29
N PHE A 103 -7.60 -8.01 5.44
CA PHE A 103 -7.45 -7.33 6.74
C PHE A 103 -8.73 -6.57 7.14
N ILE A 104 -9.56 -6.20 6.17
CA ILE A 104 -10.73 -5.33 6.39
C ILE A 104 -12.02 -6.14 6.47
N VAL A 105 -12.31 -6.90 5.41
CA VAL A 105 -13.59 -7.55 5.15
C VAL A 105 -13.70 -8.81 6.02
N PRO A 106 -14.82 -9.00 6.76
CA PRO A 106 -15.04 -10.20 7.54
C PRO A 106 -15.02 -11.50 6.71
N PRO A 107 -14.43 -12.61 7.21
CA PRO A 107 -13.65 -12.70 8.44
C PRO A 107 -12.27 -12.04 8.28
N ALA A 108 -12.03 -11.00 9.08
CA ALA A 108 -10.82 -10.19 8.96
C ALA A 108 -9.61 -10.92 9.54
N SER A 109 -8.52 -10.94 8.76
CA SER A 109 -7.24 -11.51 9.14
C SER A 109 -6.42 -10.48 9.91
N THR A 110 -5.77 -10.93 10.98
CA THR A 110 -4.74 -10.16 11.72
C THR A 110 -3.32 -10.48 11.25
N ALA A 111 -3.16 -11.20 10.13
CA ALA A 111 -1.86 -11.58 9.63
C ALA A 111 -1.04 -10.35 9.22
N LYS A 112 0.24 -10.33 9.61
CA LYS A 112 1.19 -9.24 9.35
C LYS A 112 1.25 -8.83 7.88
N ASN A 113 1.25 -9.78 6.94
CA ASN A 113 1.28 -9.48 5.52
C ASN A 113 0.01 -8.78 5.00
N ALA A 114 -1.18 -9.15 5.51
CA ALA A 114 -2.43 -8.48 5.18
C ALA A 114 -2.45 -7.05 5.73
N ALA A 115 -1.94 -6.84 6.94
CA ALA A 115 -1.79 -5.53 7.56
C ALA A 115 -0.77 -4.63 6.82
N ALA A 116 0.37 -5.19 6.42
CA ALA A 116 1.38 -4.48 5.62
C ALA A 116 0.82 -4.06 4.25
N ALA A 117 0.08 -4.95 3.60
CA ALA A 117 -0.60 -4.64 2.34
C ALA A 117 -1.65 -3.53 2.52
N PHE A 118 -2.43 -3.59 3.60
CA PHE A 118 -3.37 -2.53 3.97
C PHE A 118 -2.68 -1.18 4.16
N GLU A 119 -1.57 -1.12 4.89
CA GLU A 119 -0.84 0.13 5.14
C GLU A 119 -0.39 0.83 3.84
N LYS A 120 -0.03 0.04 2.82
CA LYS A 120 0.36 0.54 1.48
C LYS A 120 -0.79 1.11 0.67
N VAL A 121 -2.00 0.55 0.81
CA VAL A 121 -3.15 0.87 -0.07
C VAL A 121 -4.31 1.58 0.63
N GLN A 122 -4.27 1.78 1.95
CA GLN A 122 -5.33 2.41 2.76
C GLN A 122 -5.78 3.81 2.26
N GLY A 123 -4.90 4.53 1.56
CA GLY A 123 -5.22 5.84 0.97
C GLY A 123 -5.88 5.77 -0.42
N SER A 124 -6.03 4.56 -0.98
CA SER A 124 -6.58 4.35 -2.31
C SER A 124 -8.10 4.31 -2.31
N ARG A 125 -8.72 5.03 -3.23
CA ARG A 125 -10.17 4.97 -3.42
C ARG A 125 -10.63 3.63 -4.00
N ALA A 126 -9.77 2.93 -4.73
CA ALA A 126 -10.05 1.57 -5.19
C ALA A 126 -10.31 0.61 -4.02
N LEU A 127 -9.62 0.79 -2.90
CA LEU A 127 -9.85 -0.01 -1.69
C LEU A 127 -11.28 0.19 -1.17
N VAL A 128 -11.72 1.44 -1.04
CA VAL A 128 -13.08 1.76 -0.56
C VAL A 128 -14.14 1.17 -1.48
N LYS A 129 -13.98 1.34 -2.81
CA LYS A 129 -14.92 0.78 -3.80
C LYS A 129 -15.00 -0.74 -3.69
N GLU A 130 -13.85 -1.40 -3.53
CA GLU A 130 -13.81 -2.86 -3.47
C GLU A 130 -14.31 -3.42 -2.13
N VAL A 131 -14.09 -2.70 -1.02
CA VAL A 131 -14.73 -3.00 0.28
C VAL A 131 -16.24 -2.86 0.17
N SER A 132 -16.74 -1.76 -0.40
CA SER A 132 -18.18 -1.54 -0.63
C SER A 132 -18.79 -2.68 -1.43
N ARG A 133 -18.14 -3.07 -2.54
CA ARG A 133 -18.58 -4.17 -3.41
C ARG A 133 -18.62 -5.52 -2.70
N LEU A 134 -17.57 -5.87 -1.95
CA LEU A 134 -17.43 -7.20 -1.33
C LEU A 134 -18.26 -7.35 -0.05
N ALA A 135 -18.40 -6.28 0.73
CA ALA A 135 -19.13 -6.29 1.99
C ALA A 135 -20.61 -5.88 1.82
N GLY A 136 -21.03 -5.47 0.61
CA GLY A 136 -22.40 -5.01 0.36
C GLY A 136 -22.74 -3.70 1.08
N LEU A 137 -21.75 -2.83 1.28
CA LEU A 137 -21.87 -1.58 2.02
C LEU A 137 -21.97 -0.38 1.07
N SER A 138 -22.53 0.73 1.53
CA SER A 138 -22.38 2.01 0.83
C SER A 138 -20.92 2.48 0.81
N GLU A 139 -20.57 3.41 -0.09
CA GLU A 139 -19.20 3.96 -0.16
C GLU A 139 -18.80 4.66 1.15
N ALA A 140 -19.75 5.31 1.84
CA ALA A 140 -19.52 5.96 3.13
C ALA A 140 -19.24 4.94 4.25
N GLU A 141 -20.03 3.88 4.34
CA GLU A 141 -19.82 2.80 5.31
C GLU A 141 -18.51 2.06 5.05
N ALA A 142 -18.17 1.82 3.77
CA ALA A 142 -16.90 1.22 3.40
C ALA A 142 -15.71 2.12 3.79
N ALA A 143 -15.81 3.44 3.61
CA ALA A 143 -14.78 4.39 4.03
C ALA A 143 -14.63 4.44 5.55
N GLU A 144 -15.73 4.37 6.30
CA GLU A 144 -15.70 4.29 7.76
C GLU A 144 -15.07 2.97 8.22
N LEU A 145 -15.39 1.85 7.58
CA LEU A 145 -14.79 0.55 7.88
C LEU A 145 -13.27 0.55 7.64
N VAL A 146 -12.79 1.15 6.55
CA VAL A 146 -11.36 1.37 6.29
C VAL A 146 -10.73 2.20 7.40
N THR A 147 -11.39 3.27 7.85
CA THR A 147 -10.92 4.15 8.93
C THR A 147 -10.86 3.42 10.28
N CYS A 148 -11.87 2.62 10.60
CA CYS A 148 -11.91 1.78 11.79
C CYS A 148 -10.77 0.75 11.78
N ARG A 149 -10.50 0.13 10.63
CA ARG A 149 -9.41 -0.83 10.48
C ARG A 149 -8.03 -0.20 10.59
N ARG A 150 -7.87 1.04 10.11
CA ARG A 150 -6.67 1.84 10.37
C ARG A 150 -6.44 2.06 11.86
N ARG A 151 -7.47 2.55 12.58
CA ARG A 151 -7.37 2.75 14.04
C ARG A 151 -7.04 1.45 14.77
N TYR A 152 -7.67 0.34 14.37
CA TYR A 152 -7.37 -0.98 14.91
C TYR A 152 -5.89 -1.36 14.69
N LEU A 153 -5.36 -1.14 13.48
CA LEU A 153 -3.95 -1.39 13.19
C LEU A 153 -3.03 -0.51 14.05
N ASP A 154 -3.34 0.77 14.22
CA ASP A 154 -2.52 1.69 15.01
C ASP A 154 -2.47 1.28 16.49
N ILE A 155 -3.60 0.89 17.06
CA ILE A 155 -3.71 0.42 18.46
C ILE A 155 -2.99 -0.92 18.66
N ASN A 156 -3.16 -1.85 17.71
CA ASN A 156 -2.67 -3.23 17.84
C ASN A 156 -1.35 -3.47 17.07
N TYR A 157 -0.66 -2.41 16.66
CA TYR A 157 0.51 -2.51 15.77
C TYR A 157 1.58 -3.45 16.32
N LEU A 158 1.92 -3.35 17.61
CA LEU A 158 3.00 -4.17 18.19
C LEU A 158 2.66 -5.66 18.16
N ALA A 159 1.39 -6.02 18.36
CA ALA A 159 0.95 -7.42 18.26
C ALA A 159 0.90 -7.88 16.79
N ILE A 160 0.35 -7.07 15.90
CA ILE A 160 0.22 -7.39 14.46
C ILE A 160 1.60 -7.48 13.78
N ALA A 161 2.54 -6.62 14.16
CA ALA A 161 3.91 -6.62 13.64
C ALA A 161 4.76 -7.78 14.22
N GLY A 162 4.28 -8.43 15.28
CA GLY A 162 4.95 -9.55 15.96
C GLY A 162 5.99 -9.13 17.01
N VAL A 163 5.96 -7.88 17.47
CA VAL A 163 6.87 -7.38 18.51
C VAL A 163 6.47 -7.92 19.89
N VAL A 164 5.16 -8.02 20.16
CA VAL A 164 4.61 -8.61 21.39
C VAL A 164 3.57 -9.67 21.05
N LYS A 165 3.31 -10.58 21.99
CA LYS A 165 2.21 -11.56 21.84
C LYS A 165 0.85 -10.91 22.00
N GLU A 166 0.69 -10.03 22.98
CA GLU A 166 -0.60 -9.40 23.32
C GLU A 166 -0.46 -7.92 23.68
N LYS A 167 0.31 -7.59 24.72
CA LYS A 167 0.52 -6.22 25.19
C LYS A 167 1.96 -5.98 25.64
N VAL A 168 2.33 -4.71 25.74
CA VAL A 168 3.59 -4.27 26.34
C VAL A 168 3.38 -4.09 27.83
N GLU A 169 4.28 -4.67 28.62
CA GLU A 169 4.39 -4.44 30.06
C GLU A 169 5.84 -4.18 30.39
N CYS A 170 6.10 -3.10 31.14
CA CYS A 170 7.45 -2.82 31.59
C CYS A 170 7.66 -3.44 32.98
N HIS A 171 8.82 -4.07 33.17
CA HIS A 171 9.23 -4.54 34.49
C HIS A 171 9.32 -3.35 35.45
N ARG A 172 8.62 -3.46 36.57
CA ARG A 172 8.75 -2.51 37.67
C ARG A 172 10.00 -2.90 38.46
N THR A 173 10.95 -1.97 38.62
CA THR A 173 12.11 -2.17 39.50
C THR A 173 11.78 -1.67 40.91
N GLU A 174 12.21 -2.42 41.92
CA GLU A 174 11.98 -2.11 43.34
C GLU A 174 12.63 -0.78 43.77
N ALA A 175 13.69 -0.37 43.08
CA ALA A 175 14.24 0.97 43.17
C ALA A 175 13.35 1.92 42.36
N GLY A 176 12.54 2.72 43.07
CA GLY A 176 11.54 3.65 42.55
C GLY A 176 12.09 4.67 41.56
N HIS A 177 12.32 4.24 40.33
CA HIS A 177 12.51 5.15 39.21
C HIS A 177 11.16 5.80 38.90
N SER A 178 11.08 7.11 39.14
CA SER A 178 9.92 7.96 38.87
C SER A 178 9.71 8.26 37.37
N ALA A 179 10.47 7.62 36.48
CA ALA A 179 10.41 7.88 35.05
C ALA A 179 9.22 7.14 34.42
N VAL A 180 8.47 7.85 33.57
CA VAL A 180 7.40 7.28 32.76
C VAL A 180 7.98 6.19 31.85
N GLN A 181 7.46 4.98 31.97
CA GLN A 181 7.85 3.84 31.15
C GLN A 181 6.96 3.71 29.91
N PHE A 182 7.37 2.88 28.95
CA PHE A 182 6.67 2.74 27.67
C PHE A 182 5.23 2.24 27.83
N ASP A 183 4.97 1.33 28.78
CA ASP A 183 3.62 0.84 29.08
C ASP A 183 2.72 1.86 29.80
N GLN A 184 3.27 3.02 30.17
CA GLN A 184 2.57 4.12 30.84
C GLN A 184 2.29 5.30 29.91
N ILE A 185 2.73 5.25 28.64
CA ILE A 185 2.45 6.34 27.71
C ILE A 185 0.97 6.36 27.33
N SER A 186 0.41 7.55 27.15
CA SER A 186 -0.97 7.68 26.68
C SER A 186 -1.12 7.18 25.25
N MET A 187 -2.36 6.85 24.87
CA MET A 187 -2.68 6.49 23.49
C MET A 187 -2.28 7.59 22.50
N ASP A 188 -2.42 8.86 22.86
CA ASP A 188 -2.02 9.97 21.99
C ASP A 188 -0.50 10.00 21.75
N CYS A 189 0.30 9.78 22.80
CA CYS A 189 1.75 9.66 22.69
C CYS A 189 2.13 8.47 21.81
N TRP A 190 1.48 7.32 22.00
CA TRP A 190 1.69 6.15 21.16
C TRP A 190 1.37 6.43 19.70
N LEU A 191 0.23 7.07 19.41
CA LEU A 191 -0.16 7.41 18.04
C LEU A 191 0.84 8.37 17.38
N GLN A 192 1.51 9.25 18.12
CA GLN A 192 2.60 10.06 17.56
C GLN A 192 3.81 9.22 17.17
N ILE A 193 4.22 8.26 18.01
CA ILE A 193 5.31 7.33 17.70
C ILE A 193 4.95 6.48 16.48
N ARG A 194 3.73 5.92 16.45
CA ARG A 194 3.21 5.06 15.39
C ARG A 194 3.30 5.67 14.00
N ARG A 195 3.25 7.00 13.87
CA ARG A 195 3.37 7.72 12.58
C ARG A 195 4.73 7.53 11.89
N TYR A 196 5.75 7.15 12.65
CA TYR A 196 7.11 6.92 12.14
C TYR A 196 7.41 5.44 11.89
N LEU A 197 6.47 4.55 12.17
CA LEU A 197 6.64 3.11 12.07
C LEU A 197 5.82 2.56 10.90
N SER A 198 6.37 1.58 10.19
CA SER A 198 5.70 0.74 9.21
C SER A 198 5.64 -0.69 9.72
N ILE A 199 4.64 -1.48 9.30
CA ILE A 199 4.60 -2.92 9.61
C ILE A 199 5.82 -3.64 9.00
N GLU A 200 6.32 -3.14 7.87
CA GLU A 200 7.47 -3.71 7.17
C GLU A 200 8.82 -3.38 7.83
N ASP A 201 8.86 -2.46 8.79
CA ASP A 201 10.09 -2.13 9.52
C ASP A 201 10.51 -3.24 10.50
N ILE A 202 9.54 -4.08 10.91
CA ILE A 202 9.80 -5.22 11.78
C ILE A 202 10.09 -6.43 10.89
N LEU A 203 11.33 -6.93 10.94
CA LEU A 203 11.72 -8.14 10.23
C LEU A 203 11.14 -9.38 10.93
N ASP A 204 10.67 -10.34 10.14
CA ASP A 204 10.34 -11.65 10.71
C ASP A 204 11.62 -12.34 11.16
N ASP A 205 11.59 -13.00 12.31
CA ASP A 205 12.74 -13.75 12.81
C ASP A 205 13.07 -14.86 11.78
N PRO A 206 14.29 -14.86 11.19
CA PRO A 206 14.71 -15.86 10.21
C PRO A 206 14.65 -17.30 10.77
N TRP A 207 14.53 -17.47 12.09
CA TRP A 207 14.45 -18.74 12.78
C TRP A 207 13.04 -19.20 13.18
N THR A 208 11.97 -18.57 12.70
CA THR A 208 10.62 -19.12 12.90
C THR A 208 10.30 -20.17 11.82
N PRO A 209 10.37 -21.49 12.12
CA PRO A 209 9.95 -22.49 11.15
C PRO A 209 8.47 -22.30 10.84
N ASN A 210 8.18 -22.12 9.54
CA ASN A 210 6.85 -22.02 8.98
C ASN A 210 5.96 -23.15 9.54
N THR A 211 5.10 -22.86 10.51
CA THR A 211 4.27 -23.86 11.20
C THR A 211 3.27 -24.57 10.29
N ARG A 212 3.19 -24.16 9.01
CA ARG A 212 2.47 -24.88 7.96
C ARG A 212 3.20 -26.13 7.46
N SER A 213 4.52 -26.23 7.59
CA SER A 213 5.30 -27.40 7.14
C SER A 213 5.35 -28.52 8.18
N LEU A 214 5.20 -28.20 9.47
CA LEU A 214 5.21 -29.20 10.56
C LEU A 214 3.91 -30.02 10.65
N LYS A 215 2.76 -29.47 10.23
CA LYS A 215 1.49 -30.24 10.21
C LYS A 215 1.42 -31.32 9.12
N ARG A 216 2.31 -31.30 8.12
CA ARG A 216 2.40 -32.36 7.09
C ARG A 216 3.38 -33.47 7.45
N LYS A 217 4.19 -33.32 8.50
CA LYS A 217 5.20 -34.31 8.93
C LYS A 217 4.80 -35.14 10.15
N LEU A 218 3.61 -34.94 10.72
CA LEU A 218 3.09 -35.68 11.88
C LEU A 218 1.82 -36.51 11.54
N MET A 219 1.62 -36.85 10.27
CA MET A 219 0.53 -37.71 9.80
C MET A 219 1.02 -38.94 9.01
N PHE A 220 2.20 -39.45 9.34
CA PHE A 220 2.66 -40.78 8.93
C PHE A 220 3.33 -41.46 10.11
#